data_AF-A0A232FM95-F1
#
_entry.id   AF-A0A232FM95-F1
#
_cell.length_a   1.000
_cell.length_b   1.000
_cell.length_c   1.000
_cell.angle_alpha   90.00
_cell.angle_beta   90.00
_cell.angle_gamma   90.00
#
_symmetry.space_group_name_H-M   'P 1'
#
loop_
_entity.id
_entity.type
_entity.pdbx_description
1 polymer ?
#
loop_
_entity_poly.entity_id
_entity_poly.type
_entity_poly.pdbx_seq_one_letter_code
_entity_poly.pdbx_strand_id
1 'polypeptide(L)'
;MNNPNTNIKVNSVTDKSDQDIEREQSLVDQWVNLTEERNAVLVPSAGSGIPGAPADWNPPIGMEPHIPVLFLDLNADDLSAHQSGEEISISGLNSILPKEHGHKFYNLPIVKHLEKNVCAIAAWDSSIHDDVNLNKITDGACVPG
;
A
#
# COMPACT_ATOMS: atom_id res chain seq x y z
N MET A 1 -16.18 8.01 17.61
CA MET A 1 -17.60 7.69 17.33
C MET A 1 -17.77 6.20 17.60
N ASN A 2 -18.50 5.86 18.66
CA ASN A 2 -18.67 4.48 19.12
C ASN A 2 -19.75 3.81 18.26
N ASN A 3 -19.42 2.73 17.56
CA ASN A 3 -20.36 1.96 16.73
C ASN A 3 -21.33 1.19 17.65
N PRO A 4 -22.65 1.42 17.57
CA PRO A 4 -23.60 0.78 18.46
C PRO A 4 -23.93 -0.64 18.02
N ASN A 5 -23.91 -1.55 18.99
CA ASN A 5 -24.55 -2.87 18.98
C ASN A 5 -24.00 -3.94 18.03
N THR A 6 -23.11 -4.77 18.58
CA THR A 6 -23.12 -6.21 18.30
C THR A 6 -23.28 -6.97 19.61
N ASN A 7 -24.41 -6.78 20.29
CA ASN A 7 -24.86 -7.72 21.32
C ASN A 7 -25.40 -8.96 20.60
N ILE A 8 -24.51 -9.88 20.25
CA ILE A 8 -24.92 -11.20 19.76
C ILE A 8 -25.58 -11.92 20.93
N LYS A 9 -26.91 -11.98 20.92
CA LYS A 9 -27.69 -12.75 21.88
C LYS A 9 -27.51 -14.23 21.56
N VAL A 10 -26.60 -14.89 22.27
CA VAL A 10 -26.56 -16.35 22.33
C VAL A 10 -27.89 -16.80 22.92
N ASN A 11 -28.71 -17.48 22.12
CA ASN A 11 -30.04 -17.90 22.52
C ASN A 11 -29.90 -18.95 23.64
N SER A 12 -30.29 -18.61 24.87
CA SER A 12 -30.22 -19.49 26.03
C SER A 12 -31.37 -20.49 26.04
N VAL A 13 -31.42 -21.37 25.04
CA VAL A 13 -32.27 -22.56 25.09
C VAL A 13 -31.60 -23.52 26.07
N THR A 14 -32.30 -23.85 27.15
CA THR A 14 -31.77 -24.55 28.34
C THR A 14 -31.33 -26.00 28.11
N ASP A 15 -31.27 -26.48 26.86
CA ASP A 15 -30.91 -27.85 26.45
C ASP A 15 -29.86 -27.88 25.32
N LYS A 16 -28.84 -27.02 25.37
CA LYS A 16 -27.71 -27.08 24.42
C LYS A 16 -26.60 -27.96 24.97
N SER A 17 -26.05 -28.86 24.16
CA SER A 17 -24.85 -29.61 24.55
C SER A 17 -23.63 -28.69 24.56
N ASP A 18 -22.59 -29.04 25.34
CA ASP A 18 -21.32 -28.30 25.33
C ASP A 18 -20.71 -28.20 23.92
N GLN A 19 -20.94 -29.23 23.10
CA GLN A 19 -20.51 -29.25 21.70
C GLN A 19 -21.27 -28.23 20.84
N ASP A 20 -22.55 -27.99 21.13
CA ASP A 20 -23.33 -26.96 20.42
C ASP A 20 -22.88 -25.56 20.83
N ILE A 21 -22.55 -25.36 22.11
CA ILE A 21 -21.99 -24.10 22.61
C ILE A 21 -20.63 -23.80 21.96
N GLU A 22 -19.73 -24.79 21.91
CA GLU A 22 -18.42 -24.64 21.28
C GLU A 22 -18.53 -24.36 19.76
N ARG A 23 -19.43 -25.06 19.07
CA ARG A 23 -19.71 -24.78 17.65
C ARG A 23 -20.26 -23.38 17.45
N GLU A 24 -21.24 -22.97 18.26
CA GLU A 24 -21.81 -21.62 18.17
C GLU A 24 -20.73 -20.55 18.39
N GLN A 25 -19.85 -20.72 19.37
CA GLN A 25 -18.74 -19.82 19.62
C GLN A 25 -17.78 -19.76 18.42
N SER A 26 -17.39 -20.91 17.87
CA SER A 26 -16.51 -20.97 16.71
C SER A 26 -17.12 -20.29 15.48
N LEU A 27 -18.42 -20.45 15.25
CA LEU A 27 -19.14 -19.78 14.17
C LEU A 27 -19.20 -18.26 14.37
N VAL A 28 -19.39 -17.80 15.60
CA VAL A 28 -19.33 -16.37 15.93
C VAL A 28 -17.94 -15.81 15.67
N ASP A 29 -16.89 -16.49 16.12
CA ASP A 29 -15.51 -16.05 15.93
C ASP A 29 -15.14 -15.97 14.44
N GLN A 30 -15.52 -16.98 13.65
CA GLN A 30 -15.34 -16.97 12.19
C GLN A 30 -16.07 -15.79 11.54
N TRP A 31 -17.30 -15.51 11.95
CA TRP A 31 -18.07 -14.39 11.42
C TRP A 31 -17.45 -13.03 11.77
N VAL A 32 -16.90 -12.88 12.98
CA VAL A 32 -16.16 -11.68 13.39
C VAL A 32 -14.94 -11.50 12.50
N ASN A 33 -14.11 -12.53 12.33
CA ASN A 33 -12.91 -12.46 11.49
C ASN A 33 -13.25 -12.09 10.04
N LEU A 34 -14.27 -12.73 9.43
CA LEU A 34 -14.72 -12.39 8.07
C LEU A 34 -15.21 -10.94 7.96
N THR A 35 -15.83 -10.42 9.02
CA THR A 35 -16.29 -9.04 9.06
C THR A 35 -15.12 -8.08 9.16
N GLU A 36 -14.11 -8.40 9.97
CA GLU A 36 -12.88 -7.62 10.10
C GLU A 36 -12.08 -7.60 8.80
N GLU A 37 -11.89 -8.75 8.14
CA GLU A 37 -11.23 -8.85 6.84
C GLU A 37 -11.95 -8.01 5.77
N ARG A 38 -13.29 -8.10 5.70
CA ARG A 38 -14.07 -7.28 4.77
C ARG A 38 -13.91 -5.79 5.07
N ASN A 39 -13.95 -5.40 6.35
CA ASN A 39 -13.81 -4.01 6.74
C ASN A 39 -12.40 -3.46 6.46
N ALA A 40 -11.36 -4.27 6.64
CA ALA A 40 -9.97 -3.89 6.35
C ALA A 40 -9.75 -3.56 4.87
N VAL A 41 -10.49 -4.22 3.97
CA VAL A 41 -10.47 -3.90 2.53
C VAL A 41 -11.28 -2.65 2.20
N LEU A 42 -12.44 -2.46 2.85
CA LEU A 42 -13.31 -1.31 2.58
C LEU A 42 -12.74 0.00 3.12
N VAL A 43 -12.10 -0.03 4.28
CA VAL A 43 -11.48 1.12 4.94
C VAL A 43 -10.12 0.69 5.48
N PRO A 44 -9.09 0.65 4.62
CA PRO A 44 -7.77 0.24 5.04
C PRO A 44 -7.18 1.24 6.03
N SER A 45 -6.69 0.72 7.15
CA SER A 45 -6.00 1.51 8.17
C SER A 45 -4.60 1.90 7.71
N ALA A 46 -4.09 3.05 8.17
CA ALA A 46 -2.70 3.44 7.94
C ALA A 46 -1.73 2.34 8.41
N GLY A 47 -0.72 2.03 7.61
CA GLY A 47 0.27 0.99 7.93
C GLY A 47 -0.24 -0.45 7.86
N SER A 48 -1.47 -0.70 7.41
CA SER A 48 -2.04 -2.06 7.29
C SER A 48 -1.42 -2.91 6.17
N GLY A 49 -0.70 -2.28 5.23
CA GLY A 49 -0.18 -2.95 4.04
C GLY A 49 -1.26 -3.31 2.99
N ILE A 50 -2.51 -2.91 3.22
CA ILE A 50 -3.61 -3.13 2.27
C ILE A 50 -3.57 -2.05 1.18
N PRO A 51 -3.81 -2.39 -0.09
CA PRO A 51 -3.88 -1.42 -1.17
C PRO A 51 -4.85 -0.27 -0.89
N GLY A 52 -4.40 0.96 -1.10
CA GLY A 52 -5.19 2.16 -0.84
C GLY A 52 -5.22 2.59 0.64
N ALA A 53 -4.43 1.96 1.52
CA ALA A 53 -4.23 2.45 2.87
C ALA A 53 -3.68 3.90 2.84
N PRO A 54 -4.14 4.78 3.75
CA PRO A 54 -3.50 6.07 3.94
C PRO A 54 -2.05 5.87 4.38
N ALA A 55 -1.20 6.82 4.04
CA ALA A 55 0.16 6.87 4.53
C ALA A 55 0.19 6.80 6.07
N ASP A 56 1.13 6.04 6.63
CA ASP A 56 1.45 6.01 8.06
C ASP A 56 2.32 7.19 8.51
N TRP A 57 2.57 8.12 7.59
CA TRP A 57 3.25 9.39 7.80
C TRP A 57 2.34 10.56 7.37
N ASN A 58 2.82 11.79 7.45
CA ASN A 58 2.09 12.99 7.01
C ASN A 58 2.64 13.48 5.67
N PRO A 59 2.02 13.11 4.53
CA PRO A 59 2.42 13.61 3.22
C PRO A 59 2.39 15.14 3.13
N PRO A 60 3.43 15.77 2.54
CA PRO A 60 3.41 17.17 2.21
C PRO A 60 2.21 17.56 1.35
N ILE A 61 1.81 18.83 1.45
CA ILE A 61 0.71 19.39 0.66
C ILE A 61 1.00 19.18 -0.84
N GLY A 62 0.03 18.59 -1.55
CA GLY A 62 0.13 18.30 -2.98
C GLY A 62 0.69 16.93 -3.34
N MET A 63 1.09 16.11 -2.36
CA MET A 63 1.41 14.70 -2.57
C MET A 63 0.20 13.79 -2.35
N GLU A 64 0.23 12.60 -2.97
CA GLU A 64 -0.81 11.57 -2.79
C GLU A 64 -0.86 11.11 -1.32
N PRO A 65 -2.04 11.17 -0.66
CA PRO A 65 -2.18 10.80 0.74
C PRO A 65 -2.19 9.27 1.00
N HIS A 66 -2.39 8.45 -0.03
CA HIS A 66 -2.41 6.98 0.09
C HIS A 66 -1.11 6.36 -0.42
N ILE A 67 -0.78 5.18 0.10
CA ILE A 67 0.36 4.40 -0.41
C ILE A 67 -0.01 3.83 -1.79
N PRO A 68 0.72 4.18 -2.86
CA PRO A 68 0.42 3.68 -4.20
C PRO A 68 0.69 2.18 -4.28
N VAL A 69 -0.13 1.46 -5.04
CA VAL A 69 0.04 0.02 -5.29
C VAL A 69 0.30 -0.21 -6.77
N LEU A 70 1.38 -0.95 -7.04
CA LEU A 70 1.76 -1.38 -8.38
C LEU A 70 1.50 -2.88 -8.52
N PHE A 71 0.71 -3.24 -9.53
CA PHE A 71 0.49 -4.64 -9.91
C PHE A 71 1.42 -4.95 -11.08
N LEU A 72 2.45 -5.75 -10.82
CA LEU A 72 3.50 -6.05 -11.80
C LEU A 72 3.21 -7.30 -12.65
N ASP A 73 2.05 -7.94 -12.46
CA ASP A 73 1.63 -9.17 -13.15
C ASP A 73 2.75 -10.22 -13.27
N LEU A 74 3.39 -10.51 -12.13
CA LEU A 74 4.53 -11.42 -12.06
C LEU A 74 4.04 -12.88 -11.97
N ASN A 75 4.74 -13.77 -12.65
CA ASN A 75 4.58 -15.21 -12.49
C ASN A 75 5.43 -15.75 -11.34
N ALA A 76 5.16 -16.98 -10.90
CA ALA A 76 5.91 -17.63 -9.82
C ALA A 76 7.42 -17.75 -10.14
N ASP A 77 7.76 -17.92 -11.41
CA ASP A 77 9.14 -18.03 -11.87
C ASP A 77 9.91 -16.70 -11.74
N ASP A 78 9.23 -15.55 -11.89
CA ASP A 78 9.83 -14.20 -11.77
C ASP A 78 10.27 -13.86 -10.34
N LEU A 79 9.67 -14.54 -9.35
CA LEU A 79 9.97 -14.38 -7.92
C LEU A 79 11.11 -15.31 -7.45
N SER A 80 11.51 -16.28 -8.27
CA SER A 80 12.60 -17.19 -7.93
C SER A 80 13.95 -16.50 -8.16
N ALA A 81 14.75 -16.34 -7.11
CA ALA A 81 16.15 -15.98 -7.29
C ALA A 81 16.83 -17.13 -8.03
N HIS A 82 17.43 -16.86 -9.20
CA HIS A 82 18.19 -17.86 -9.95
C HIS A 82 19.20 -18.52 -8.99
N GLN A 83 19.09 -19.84 -8.84
CA GLN A 83 19.91 -20.63 -7.90
C GLN A 83 21.42 -20.56 -8.21
N SER A 84 21.80 -20.06 -9.39
CA SER A 84 23.18 -19.84 -9.81
C SER A 84 23.81 -18.57 -9.24
N GLY A 85 23.06 -17.68 -8.58
CA GLY A 85 23.60 -16.50 -7.91
C GLY A 85 24.20 -15.43 -8.84
N GLU A 86 24.03 -15.56 -10.16
CA GLU A 86 24.67 -14.70 -11.16
C GLU A 86 23.82 -13.49 -11.57
N GLU A 87 22.51 -13.51 -11.31
CA GLU A 87 21.62 -12.43 -11.70
C GLU A 87 20.52 -12.21 -10.64
N ILE A 88 20.46 -10.97 -10.10
CA ILE A 88 19.38 -10.54 -9.23
C ILE A 88 18.19 -10.23 -10.13
N SER A 89 17.10 -10.98 -9.99
CA SER A 89 15.85 -10.66 -10.69
C SER A 89 15.36 -9.29 -10.20
N ILE A 90 15.39 -8.29 -11.09
CA ILE A 90 14.86 -6.96 -10.81
C ILE A 90 13.37 -6.99 -11.16
N SER A 91 12.52 -7.06 -10.13
CA SER A 91 11.08 -7.03 -10.32
C SER A 91 10.65 -5.76 -11.06
N GLY A 92 9.85 -5.94 -12.11
CA GLY A 92 9.34 -4.84 -12.91
C GLY A 92 10.29 -4.28 -13.98
N LEU A 93 11.48 -4.87 -14.18
CA LEU A 93 12.44 -4.42 -15.21
C LEU A 93 11.82 -4.38 -16.62
N ASN A 94 10.92 -5.33 -16.92
CA ASN A 94 10.22 -5.45 -18.19
C ASN A 94 8.75 -5.03 -18.09
N SER A 95 8.32 -4.43 -16.98
CA SER A 95 6.93 -3.99 -16.85
C SER A 95 6.66 -2.80 -17.77
N ILE A 96 5.55 -2.86 -18.50
CA ILE A 96 5.07 -1.77 -19.35
C ILE A 96 3.83 -1.19 -18.68
N LEU A 97 3.86 0.09 -18.32
CA LEU A 97 2.69 0.73 -17.73
C LEU A 97 1.69 1.09 -18.84
N PRO A 98 0.42 0.65 -18.76
CA PRO A 98 -0.58 1.05 -19.75
C PRO A 98 -0.70 2.58 -19.78
N LYS A 99 -0.71 3.17 -20.98
CA LYS A 99 -0.69 4.63 -21.22
C LYS A 99 0.63 5.33 -20.86
N GLU A 100 1.67 4.57 -20.53
CA GLU A 100 3.04 5.08 -20.62
C GLU A 100 3.32 5.40 -22.08
N HIS A 101 3.22 6.68 -22.42
CA HIS A 101 3.71 7.16 -23.70
C HIS A 101 5.22 7.09 -23.55
N GLY A 102 5.87 6.15 -24.23
CA GLY A 102 7.32 5.96 -24.25
C GLY A 102 8.04 7.18 -24.81
N HIS A 103 8.03 8.27 -24.06
CA HIS A 103 8.72 9.50 -24.36
C HIS A 103 10.21 9.32 -24.08
N LYS A 104 10.96 10.33 -24.50
CA LYS A 104 12.39 10.48 -24.23
C LYS A 104 12.70 10.23 -22.75
N PHE A 105 13.54 9.24 -22.48
CA PHE A 105 14.12 9.04 -21.17
C PHE A 105 15.11 10.17 -20.86
N TYR A 106 15.05 10.69 -19.65
CA TYR A 106 15.98 11.68 -19.14
C TYR A 106 16.91 11.02 -18.12
N ASN A 107 18.20 11.34 -18.19
CA ASN A 107 19.14 10.88 -17.18
C ASN A 107 18.80 11.56 -15.85
N LEU A 108 18.63 10.77 -14.79
CA LEU A 108 18.35 11.23 -13.44
C LEU A 108 19.63 11.10 -12.59
N PRO A 109 20.48 12.13 -12.51
CA PRO A 109 21.78 12.04 -11.85
C PRO A 109 21.60 11.87 -10.33
N ILE A 110 22.16 10.78 -9.80
CA ILE A 110 22.21 10.54 -8.36
C ILE A 110 23.27 11.47 -7.74
N VAL A 111 22.82 12.34 -6.85
CA VAL A 111 23.66 13.30 -6.12
C VAL A 111 24.27 12.66 -4.88
N LYS A 112 23.52 11.76 -4.21
CA LYS A 112 23.97 11.12 -2.97
C LYS A 112 23.34 9.75 -2.77
N HIS A 113 24.16 8.77 -2.42
CA HIS A 113 23.71 7.46 -1.93
C HIS A 113 23.61 7.49 -0.41
N LEU A 114 22.57 6.89 0.16
CA LEU A 114 22.34 6.79 1.60
C LEU A 114 22.45 5.31 2.00
N GLU A 115 23.69 4.85 2.15
CA GLU A 115 24.07 3.44 2.33
C GLU A 115 23.36 2.73 3.49
N LYS A 116 22.98 3.47 4.54
CA LYS A 116 22.32 2.89 5.73
C LYS A 116 20.84 2.56 5.54
N ASN A 117 20.17 3.15 4.54
CA ASN A 117 18.71 3.14 4.42
C ASN A 117 18.20 2.63 3.06
N VAL A 118 19.04 2.01 2.23
CA VAL A 118 18.70 1.59 0.84
C VAL A 118 17.95 2.72 0.10
N CYS A 119 18.52 3.92 0.10
CA CYS A 119 17.92 5.08 -0.58
C CYS A 119 18.97 5.98 -1.25
N ALA A 120 18.52 6.83 -2.18
CA ALA A 120 19.37 7.75 -2.91
C ALA A 120 18.65 9.09 -3.12
N ILE A 121 19.42 10.17 -3.24
CA ILE A 121 18.94 11.50 -3.61
C ILE A 121 19.42 11.79 -5.02
N ALA A 122 18.51 12.17 -5.91
CA ALA A 122 18.81 12.56 -7.27
C ALA A 122 18.38 14.01 -7.54
N ALA A 123 19.07 14.66 -8.48
CA ALA A 123 18.69 15.99 -8.95
C ALA A 123 17.72 15.86 -10.11
N TRP A 124 16.57 16.51 -9.99
CA TRP A 124 15.55 16.55 -11.02
C TRP A 124 15.14 17.99 -11.30
N ASP A 125 15.13 18.36 -12.58
CA ASP A 125 14.56 19.60 -13.09
C ASP A 125 13.23 19.27 -13.76
N SER A 126 12.12 19.77 -13.21
CA SER A 126 10.80 19.50 -13.76
C SER A 126 10.59 20.15 -15.13
N SER A 127 11.32 21.23 -15.44
CA SER A 127 11.13 22.04 -16.66
C SER A 127 11.54 21.31 -17.94
N ILE A 128 12.28 20.21 -17.81
CA ILE A 128 12.65 19.34 -18.94
C ILE A 128 11.43 18.66 -19.55
N HIS A 129 10.32 18.61 -18.81
CA HIS A 129 9.04 18.10 -19.29
C HIS A 129 8.17 19.28 -19.70
N ASP A 130 7.65 19.24 -20.92
CA ASP A 130 6.69 20.22 -21.44
C ASP A 130 5.27 19.92 -20.90
N ASP A 131 5.17 19.76 -19.58
CA ASP A 131 3.92 19.47 -18.89
C ASP A 131 3.72 20.42 -17.71
N VAL A 132 2.60 21.14 -17.73
CA VAL A 132 2.20 22.08 -16.69
C VAL A 132 1.99 21.40 -15.33
N ASN A 133 1.64 20.11 -15.32
CA ASN A 133 1.41 19.36 -14.09
C ASN A 133 2.71 18.96 -13.39
N LEU A 134 3.83 18.88 -14.13
CA LEU A 134 5.15 18.65 -13.56
C LEU A 134 5.84 19.95 -13.17
N ASN A 135 5.51 21.05 -13.85
CA ASN A 135 6.00 22.39 -13.59
C ASN A 135 5.07 23.17 -12.64
N LYS A 136 4.97 22.72 -11.39
CA LYS A 136 4.26 23.50 -10.37
C LYS A 136 5.22 24.46 -9.68
N ILE A 137 4.92 25.76 -9.73
CA ILE A 137 5.55 26.74 -8.84
C ILE A 137 5.17 26.34 -7.42
N THR A 138 6.16 25.95 -6.61
CA THR A 138 5.94 25.75 -5.18
C THR A 138 5.56 27.11 -4.61
N ASP A 139 4.31 27.29 -4.21
CA ASP A 139 3.91 28.47 -3.41
C ASP A 139 4.71 28.40 -2.11
N GLY A 140 5.81 29.15 -2.09
CA GLY A 140 6.74 29.22 -0.97
C GLY A 140 6.10 29.91 0.22
N ALA A 141 5.18 29.24 0.91
CA ALA A 141 4.77 29.60 2.25
C ALA A 141 5.77 28.98 3.24
N CYS A 142 6.96 29.58 3.32
CA CYS A 142 7.69 29.55 4.58
C CYS A 142 6.82 30.33 5.57
N VAL A 143 6.13 29.62 6.46
CA VAL A 143 5.48 30.26 7.60
C VAL A 143 6.62 30.66 8.54
N PRO A 144 6.91 31.96 8.74
CA PRO A 144 7.90 32.34 9.72
C PRO A 144 7.38 31.95 11.10
N GLY A 145 8.16 31.12 11.80
CA GLY A 145 8.01 30.89 13.24
C GLY A 145 8.46 32.10 14.05
#